data_AF-A0A109MUH5-F1
#
_entry.id   AF-A0A109MUH5-F1
#
_cell.length_a   1.000
_cell.length_b   1.000
_cell.length_c   1.000
_cell.angle_alpha   90.00
_cell.angle_beta   90.00
_cell.angle_gamma   90.00
#
_symmetry.space_group_name_H-M   'P 1'
#
loop_
_entity.id
_entity.type
_entity.pdbx_description
1 polymer ?
#
loop_
_entity_poly.entity_id
_entity_poly.type
_entity_poly.pdbx_seq_one_letter_code
_entity_poly.pdbx_strand_id
1 'polypeptide(L)'
;MKKRIDVISNEESYNNLSSFTVIEELNKTVRVYRDVIRLDIKRSDVQSRLIALLELLKRHSCKQLGVSYMCKNTIADKLEVSYKTVQRLMKKLEVLGMICQVPMKRKKDMMQTANAIIIQPVNDEMTGKTPVKMTKKCPAIKTTTSFLKQNIKNNKRKAVVDNSLAKSLNQANFVAHWVPGVFSNLVGSFYEKAETIQEFWKVIKQCNRVVDYSTNKRAFTRGQEIEIGTKAFKEFVMKVKSRVNMRKGQFAYFNGIVNKQNHSSLGI
;
A
#
# COMPACT_ATOMS: atom_id res chain seq x y z
N MET A 1 -3.25 -2.80 22.74
CA MET A 1 -1.98 -2.34 23.37
C MET A 1 -0.81 -2.92 22.58
N LYS A 2 0.28 -2.17 22.37
CA LYS A 2 1.49 -2.74 21.75
C LYS A 2 2.15 -3.66 22.77
N LYS A 3 2.52 -4.88 22.37
CA LYS A 3 3.27 -5.80 23.25
C LYS A 3 4.65 -5.19 23.54
N ARG A 4 5.08 -5.27 24.80
CA ARG A 4 6.43 -4.86 25.20
C ARG A 4 7.45 -5.76 24.51
N ILE A 5 8.56 -5.15 24.05
CA ILE A 5 9.69 -5.87 23.45
C ILE A 5 10.80 -5.92 24.50
N ASP A 6 11.18 -7.13 24.89
CA ASP A 6 12.16 -7.38 25.95
C ASP A 6 13.51 -7.94 25.43
N VAL A 7 13.55 -8.40 24.17
CA VAL A 7 14.76 -9.00 23.58
C VAL A 7 15.69 -7.91 23.03
N ILE A 8 16.97 -7.98 23.42
CA ILE A 8 18.03 -7.08 22.95
C ILE A 8 18.82 -7.76 21.82
N SER A 9 19.17 -7.00 20.78
CA SER A 9 20.03 -7.46 19.68
C SER A 9 21.49 -7.56 20.15
N ASN A 10 21.85 -8.69 20.76
CA ASN A 10 23.22 -9.09 21.06
C ASN A 10 23.45 -10.56 20.63
N GLU A 11 24.72 -10.98 20.59
CA GLU A 11 25.11 -12.32 20.16
C GLU A 11 24.52 -13.43 21.04
N GLU A 12 24.53 -13.23 22.36
CA GLU A 12 23.92 -14.14 23.33
C GLU A 12 22.42 -14.36 23.06
N SER A 13 21.66 -13.30 22.77
CA SER A 13 20.24 -13.43 22.44
C SER A 13 20.03 -14.20 21.14
N TYR A 14 20.92 -14.03 20.15
CA TYR A 14 20.83 -14.83 18.93
C TYR A 14 21.13 -16.31 19.18
N ASN A 15 22.11 -16.61 20.04
CA ASN A 15 22.43 -17.99 20.43
C ASN A 15 21.27 -18.63 21.20
N ASN A 16 20.62 -17.88 22.10
CA ASN A 16 19.43 -18.35 22.83
C ASN A 16 18.22 -18.58 21.94
N LEU A 17 18.13 -17.87 20.81
CA LEU A 17 17.09 -18.05 19.80
C LEU A 17 17.45 -19.10 18.74
N SER A 18 18.68 -19.63 18.77
CA SER A 18 19.16 -20.65 17.85
C SER A 18 18.30 -21.90 17.98
N SER A 19 17.72 -22.35 16.87
CA SER A 19 16.84 -23.52 16.85
C SER A 19 17.52 -24.79 16.35
N PHE A 20 18.78 -24.70 15.93
CA PHE A 20 19.55 -25.82 15.41
C PHE A 20 20.91 -25.89 16.11
N THR A 21 21.42 -27.11 16.26
CA THR A 21 22.76 -27.38 16.79
C THR A 21 23.75 -27.61 15.64
N VAL A 22 23.30 -28.17 14.52
CA VAL A 22 24.14 -28.54 13.37
C VAL A 22 23.65 -27.89 12.07
N ILE A 23 24.58 -27.43 11.22
CA ILE A 23 24.29 -26.82 9.91
C ILE A 23 23.53 -27.78 8.99
N GLU A 24 23.80 -29.08 9.08
CA GLU A 24 23.12 -30.10 8.29
C GLU A 24 21.63 -30.17 8.57
N GLU A 25 21.21 -30.05 9.84
CA GLU A 25 19.80 -30.05 10.23
C GLU A 25 19.06 -28.84 9.66
N LEU A 26 19.69 -27.67 9.71
CA LEU A 26 19.18 -26.46 9.08
C LEU A 26 19.00 -26.67 7.56
N ASN A 27 20.00 -27.25 6.90
CA ASN A 27 19.95 -27.53 5.47
C ASN A 27 18.85 -28.54 5.12
N LYS A 28 18.68 -29.61 5.91
CA LYS A 28 17.62 -30.61 5.75
C LYS A 28 16.24 -29.96 5.90
N THR A 29 16.06 -29.14 6.93
CA THR A 29 14.81 -28.41 7.18
C THR A 29 14.43 -27.49 6.03
N VAL A 30 15.39 -26.70 5.53
CA VAL A 30 15.13 -25.79 4.39
C VAL A 30 14.82 -26.57 3.10
N ARG A 31 15.39 -27.76 2.89
CA ARG A 31 15.03 -28.64 1.77
C ARG A 31 13.57 -29.10 1.88
N VAL A 32 13.15 -29.58 3.04
CA VAL A 32 11.75 -29.99 3.28
C VAL A 32 10.79 -28.82 3.01
N TYR A 33 11.07 -27.62 3.53
CA TYR A 33 10.24 -26.45 3.29
C TYR A 33 10.17 -26.04 1.82
N ARG A 34 11.24 -26.18 1.05
CA ARG A 34 11.23 -25.93 -0.39
C ARG A 34 10.25 -26.85 -1.10
N ASP A 35 10.20 -28.13 -0.71
CA ASP A 35 9.31 -29.11 -1.32
C ASP A 35 7.85 -28.89 -0.89
N VAL A 36 7.59 -28.57 0.38
CA VAL A 36 6.26 -28.15 0.84
C VAL A 36 5.77 -26.91 0.08
N ILE A 37 6.62 -25.88 -0.09
CA ILE A 37 6.29 -24.68 -0.86
C ILE A 37 5.93 -25.01 -2.31
N ARG A 38 6.62 -26.00 -2.91
CA ARG A 38 6.36 -26.44 -4.29
C ARG A 38 5.03 -27.16 -4.44
N LEU A 39 4.62 -27.91 -3.41
CA LEU A 39 3.35 -28.64 -3.40
C LEU A 39 2.16 -27.74 -3.08
N ASP A 40 2.28 -26.89 -2.06
CA ASP A 40 1.15 -26.10 -1.53
C ASP A 40 0.82 -24.86 -2.38
N ILE A 41 1.82 -24.28 -3.06
CA ILE A 41 1.66 -22.99 -3.75
C ILE A 41 1.61 -23.18 -5.26
N LYS A 42 0.39 -23.11 -5.79
CA LYS A 42 0.14 -23.25 -7.24
C LYS A 42 0.73 -22.14 -8.11
N ARG A 43 0.92 -20.94 -7.56
CA ARG A 43 1.40 -19.78 -8.33
C ARG A 43 2.93 -19.75 -8.39
N SER A 44 3.48 -20.00 -9.57
CA SER A 44 4.91 -20.06 -9.86
C SER A 44 5.69 -18.81 -9.43
N ASP A 45 5.20 -17.60 -9.74
CA ASP A 45 5.90 -16.35 -9.37
C ASP A 45 6.11 -16.19 -7.86
N VAL A 46 5.11 -16.62 -7.08
CA VAL A 46 5.13 -16.47 -5.62
C VAL A 46 5.98 -17.58 -5.01
N GLN A 47 5.90 -18.77 -5.58
CA GLN A 47 6.71 -19.93 -5.21
C GLN A 47 8.20 -19.64 -5.39
N SER A 48 8.64 -19.15 -6.55
CA SER A 48 10.05 -18.82 -6.81
C SER A 48 10.59 -17.76 -5.84
N ARG A 49 9.79 -16.72 -5.56
CA ARG A 49 10.15 -15.66 -4.60
C ARG A 49 10.22 -16.15 -3.15
N LEU A 50 9.34 -17.07 -2.75
CA LEU A 50 9.40 -17.66 -1.41
C LEU A 50 10.64 -18.54 -1.23
N ILE A 51 10.95 -19.35 -2.25
CA ILE A 51 12.16 -20.18 -2.25
C ILE A 51 13.42 -19.29 -2.19
N ALA A 52 13.48 -18.25 -3.02
CA ALA A 52 14.61 -17.30 -3.01
C ALA A 52 14.76 -16.59 -1.66
N LEU A 53 13.65 -16.18 -1.03
CA LEU A 53 13.66 -15.60 0.31
C LEU A 53 14.18 -16.61 1.35
N LEU A 54 13.70 -17.85 1.32
CA LEU A 54 14.11 -18.90 2.25
C LEU A 54 15.61 -19.22 2.10
N GLU A 55 16.11 -19.29 0.87
CA GLU A 55 17.54 -19.49 0.60
C GLU A 55 18.40 -18.31 1.08
N LEU A 56 17.92 -17.08 0.92
CA LEU A 56 18.61 -15.89 1.40
C LEU A 56 18.68 -15.88 2.94
N LEU A 57 17.58 -16.24 3.60
CA LEU A 57 17.55 -16.37 5.05
C LEU A 57 18.50 -17.46 5.52
N LYS A 58 18.46 -18.65 4.90
CA LYS A 58 19.38 -19.76 5.21
C LYS A 58 20.84 -19.32 5.16
N ARG A 59 21.25 -18.63 4.08
CA ARG A 59 22.64 -18.16 3.89
C ARG A 59 23.08 -17.23 5.02
N HIS A 60 22.21 -16.34 5.47
CA HIS A 60 22.51 -15.44 6.59
C HIS A 60 22.48 -16.16 7.94
N SER A 61 21.56 -17.12 8.11
CA SER A 61 21.41 -17.96 9.30
C SER A 61 22.53 -18.98 9.49
N CYS A 62 23.52 -19.07 8.59
CA CYS A 62 24.71 -19.87 8.85
C CYS A 62 25.64 -19.23 9.90
N LYS A 63 25.54 -17.91 10.12
CA LYS A 63 26.35 -17.20 11.12
C LYS A 63 25.87 -17.47 12.55
N GLN A 64 24.56 -17.51 12.75
CA GLN A 64 23.91 -17.94 14.00
C GLN A 64 22.84 -18.95 13.59
N LEU A 65 23.04 -20.21 13.97
CA LEU A 65 22.32 -21.35 13.39
C LEU A 65 20.79 -21.17 13.46
N GLY A 66 20.17 -21.03 12.30
CA GLY A 66 18.72 -20.86 12.17
C GLY A 66 18.20 -19.44 12.45
N VAL A 67 19.05 -18.48 12.84
CA VAL A 67 18.62 -17.12 13.18
C VAL A 67 19.17 -16.11 12.17
N SER A 68 18.28 -15.38 11.51
CA SER A 68 18.62 -14.26 10.63
C SER A 68 18.11 -12.95 11.23
N TYR A 69 19.01 -12.00 11.45
CA TYR A 69 18.67 -10.65 11.90
C TYR A 69 18.73 -9.62 10.76
N MET A 70 18.57 -10.07 9.51
CA MET A 70 18.64 -9.19 8.34
C MET A 70 17.44 -8.24 8.27
N CYS A 71 17.70 -6.96 8.04
CA CYS A 71 16.65 -5.96 7.85
C CYS A 71 15.80 -6.25 6.58
N LYS A 72 14.49 -5.98 6.66
CA LYS A 72 13.56 -6.14 5.52
C LYS A 72 13.94 -5.31 4.29
N ASN A 73 14.56 -4.13 4.49
CA ASN A 73 15.09 -3.31 3.39
C ASN A 73 16.24 -4.04 2.68
N THR A 74 17.22 -4.55 3.44
CA THR A 74 18.35 -5.31 2.88
C THR A 74 17.90 -6.58 2.14
N ILE A 75 16.85 -7.25 2.63
CA ILE A 75 16.24 -8.39 1.94
C ILE A 75 15.59 -7.93 0.62
N ALA A 76 14.89 -6.79 0.65
CA ALA A 76 14.24 -6.22 -0.53
C ALA A 76 15.26 -5.88 -1.62
N ASP A 77 16.38 -5.27 -1.24
CA ASP A 77 17.47 -4.90 -2.14
C ASP A 77 18.13 -6.15 -2.76
N LYS A 78 18.44 -7.16 -1.94
CA LYS A 78 19.07 -8.41 -2.42
C LYS A 78 18.18 -9.27 -3.32
N LEU A 79 16.87 -9.15 -3.18
CA LEU A 79 15.89 -9.87 -4.01
C LEU A 79 15.33 -9.00 -5.14
N GLU A 80 15.74 -7.74 -5.25
CA GLU A 80 15.25 -6.76 -6.22
C GLU A 80 13.71 -6.65 -6.24
N VAL A 81 13.09 -6.69 -5.06
CA VAL A 81 11.64 -6.58 -4.89
C VAL A 81 11.28 -5.44 -3.95
N SER A 82 10.06 -4.93 -4.07
CA SER A 82 9.59 -3.90 -3.14
C SER A 82 9.58 -4.39 -1.69
N TYR A 83 9.82 -3.48 -0.74
CA TYR A 83 9.66 -3.74 0.70
C TYR A 83 8.32 -4.39 1.06
N LYS A 84 7.23 -3.94 0.42
CA LYS A 84 5.89 -4.49 0.65
C LYS A 84 5.78 -5.93 0.18
N THR A 85 6.49 -6.32 -0.86
CA THR A 85 6.58 -7.71 -1.32
C THR A 85 7.27 -8.57 -0.27
N VAL A 86 8.43 -8.14 0.25
CA VAL A 86 9.12 -8.84 1.35
C VAL A 86 8.22 -9.02 2.56
N GLN A 87 7.53 -7.95 2.98
CA GLN A 87 6.59 -8.00 4.11
C GLN A 87 5.48 -9.05 3.90
N ARG A 88 4.96 -9.16 2.68
CA ARG A 88 3.94 -10.17 2.31
C ARG A 88 4.51 -11.58 2.31
N LEU A 89 5.71 -11.78 1.75
CA LEU A 89 6.38 -13.09 1.68
C LEU A 89 6.72 -13.61 3.08
N MET A 90 7.31 -12.77 3.94
CA MET A 90 7.63 -13.15 5.33
C MET A 90 6.37 -13.52 6.11
N LYS A 91 5.30 -12.73 5.99
CA LYS A 91 4.02 -13.06 6.65
C LYS A 91 3.45 -14.39 6.13
N LYS A 92 3.66 -14.72 4.86
CA LYS A 92 3.21 -15.99 4.28
C LYS A 92 4.02 -17.18 4.83
N LEU A 93 5.35 -17.06 4.93
CA LEU A 93 6.19 -18.09 5.56
C LEU A 93 5.86 -18.28 7.05
N GLU A 94 5.53 -17.20 7.76
CA GLU A 94 5.12 -17.25 9.16
C GLU A 94 3.77 -17.96 9.34
N VAL A 95 2.80 -17.72 8.46
CA VAL A 95 1.50 -18.44 8.46
C VAL A 95 1.68 -19.94 8.15
N LEU A 96 2.66 -20.30 7.33
CA LEU A 96 3.02 -21.70 7.05
C LEU A 96 3.79 -22.36 8.22
N GLY A 97 4.13 -21.62 9.28
CA GLY A 97 4.87 -22.14 10.42
C GLY A 97 6.36 -22.41 10.14
N MET A 98 6.89 -21.94 9.02
CA MET A 98 8.28 -22.18 8.62
C MET A 98 9.27 -21.23 9.29
N ILE A 99 8.81 -20.01 9.62
CA ILE A 99 9.62 -18.98 10.28
C ILE A 99 8.86 -18.33 11.43
N CYS A 100 9.58 -17.86 12.44
CA CYS A 100 9.07 -17.03 13.52
C CYS A 100 9.80 -15.67 13.52
N GLN A 101 9.07 -14.56 13.67
CA GLN A 101 9.66 -13.21 13.76
C GLN A 101 9.61 -12.69 15.19
N VAL A 102 10.76 -12.56 15.84
CA VAL A 102 10.90 -12.00 17.19
C VAL A 102 11.31 -10.53 17.09
N PRO A 103 10.50 -9.58 17.60
CA PRO A 103 10.88 -8.18 17.61
C PRO A 103 12.04 -7.94 18.59
N MET A 104 12.98 -7.06 18.22
CA MET A 104 14.18 -6.79 19.02
C MET A 104 14.41 -5.29 19.25
N LYS A 105 15.20 -4.98 20.27
CA LYS A 105 15.71 -3.64 20.56
C LYS A 105 17.22 -3.55 20.38
N ARG A 106 17.72 -2.37 20.02
CA ARG A 106 19.15 -2.10 19.90
C ARG A 106 19.75 -1.79 21.28
N LYS A 107 20.94 -2.32 21.58
CA LYS A 107 21.62 -2.14 22.87
C LYS A 107 21.93 -0.68 23.22
N LYS A 108 22.25 0.16 22.22
CA LYS A 108 22.70 1.55 22.42
C LYS A 108 21.58 2.50 22.87
N ASP A 109 20.45 2.50 22.16
CA ASP A 109 19.38 3.49 22.31
C ASP A 109 18.05 2.86 22.77
N MET A 110 18.01 1.53 22.95
CA MET A 110 16.82 0.75 23.30
C MET A 110 15.63 0.92 22.33
N MET A 111 15.89 1.47 21.14
CA MET A 111 14.91 1.62 20.07
C MET A 111 14.70 0.29 19.33
N GLN A 112 13.56 0.17 18.67
CA GLN A 112 13.26 -1.03 17.88
C GLN A 112 14.26 -1.16 16.72
N THR A 113 14.77 -2.38 16.53
CA THR A 113 15.66 -2.74 15.42
C THR A 113 15.00 -3.81 14.53
N ALA A 114 15.75 -4.35 13.57
CA ALA A 114 15.30 -5.49 12.79
C ALA A 114 14.85 -6.64 13.69
N ASN A 115 13.79 -7.33 13.29
CA ASN A 115 13.34 -8.53 13.97
C ASN A 115 14.34 -9.67 13.71
N ALA A 116 14.58 -10.51 14.71
CA ALA A 116 15.19 -11.81 14.49
C ALA A 116 14.17 -12.72 13.79
N ILE A 117 14.62 -13.41 12.76
CA ILE A 117 13.87 -14.33 11.94
C ILE A 117 14.44 -15.71 12.23
N ILE A 118 13.64 -16.55 12.88
CA ILE A 118 14.04 -17.87 13.33
C ILE A 118 13.42 -18.88 12.38
N ILE A 119 14.25 -19.65 11.67
CA ILE A 119 13.79 -20.80 10.90
C ILE A 119 13.41 -21.88 11.90
N GLN A 120 12.16 -22.34 11.87
CA GLN A 120 11.70 -23.38 12.78
C GLN A 120 12.24 -24.74 12.30
N PRO A 121 12.59 -25.66 13.22
CA PRO A 121 12.86 -27.04 12.88
C PRO A 121 11.56 -27.71 12.37
N VAL A 122 11.71 -28.72 11.52
CA VAL A 122 10.56 -29.55 11.13
C VAL A 122 10.21 -30.42 12.33
N ASN A 123 9.13 -30.10 13.04
CA ASN A 123 8.59 -31.02 14.03
C ASN A 123 7.97 -32.20 13.28
N ASP A 124 8.35 -33.43 13.63
CA ASP A 124 7.79 -34.69 13.08
C ASP A 124 6.26 -34.82 13.30
N GLU A 125 5.63 -33.90 14.01
CA GLU A 125 4.17 -33.85 14.18
C GLU A 125 3.40 -33.38 12.93
N MET A 126 4.08 -33.08 11.82
CA MET A 126 3.42 -32.76 10.55
C MET A 126 2.93 -33.99 9.77
N THR A 127 3.19 -35.21 10.25
CA THR A 127 2.62 -36.47 9.72
C THR A 127 1.57 -37.11 10.64
N GLY A 128 1.19 -36.47 11.76
CA GLY A 128 0.42 -37.14 12.83
C GLY A 128 -0.73 -36.37 13.47
N LYS A 129 -1.21 -35.24 12.94
CA LYS A 129 -2.41 -34.57 13.49
C LYS A 129 -3.61 -34.75 12.58
N THR A 130 -4.46 -35.68 13.00
CA THR A 130 -5.87 -35.75 12.65
C THR A 130 -6.50 -34.34 12.69
N PRO A 131 -7.40 -34.02 11.74
CA PRO A 131 -8.06 -32.73 11.71
C PRO A 131 -8.80 -32.54 13.02
N VAL A 132 -8.63 -31.38 13.65
CA VAL A 132 -9.42 -30.97 14.81
C VAL A 132 -10.89 -31.26 14.48
N LYS A 133 -11.49 -32.19 15.22
CA LYS A 133 -12.90 -32.57 15.10
C LYS A 133 -13.75 -31.32 15.27
N MET A 134 -14.23 -30.78 14.16
CA MET A 134 -15.38 -29.89 14.13
C MET A 134 -16.61 -30.76 14.38
N THR A 135 -17.26 -30.58 15.53
CA THR A 135 -18.57 -31.18 15.79
C THR A 135 -19.62 -30.55 14.87
N LYS A 136 -20.37 -31.43 14.19
CA LYS A 136 -21.40 -31.21 13.16
C LYS A 136 -22.64 -30.56 13.82
N LYS A 137 -23.51 -29.76 13.20
CA LYS A 137 -23.97 -29.52 11.83
C LYS A 137 -24.33 -28.02 11.69
N CYS A 138 -23.92 -27.36 10.61
CA CYS A 138 -24.51 -26.08 10.18
C CYS A 138 -25.32 -26.33 8.89
N PRO A 139 -26.55 -25.77 8.75
CA PRO A 139 -27.34 -25.91 7.54
C PRO A 139 -26.63 -25.22 6.36
N ALA A 140 -26.71 -25.83 5.18
CA ALA A 140 -26.15 -25.29 3.96
C ALA A 140 -26.77 -23.93 3.64
N ILE A 141 -25.98 -22.87 3.77
CA ILE A 141 -26.28 -21.56 3.18
C ILE A 141 -25.14 -21.24 2.21
N LYS A 142 -25.51 -20.98 0.95
CA LYS A 142 -24.61 -20.63 -0.15
C LYS A 142 -23.90 -19.30 0.20
N THR A 143 -22.59 -19.35 0.41
CA THR A 143 -21.78 -18.16 0.75
C THR A 143 -21.11 -17.59 -0.50
N THR A 144 -21.62 -16.48 -1.01
CA THR A 144 -20.88 -15.59 -1.92
C THR A 144 -19.72 -14.94 -1.18
N THR A 145 -18.52 -15.11 -1.73
CA THR A 145 -17.25 -14.63 -1.20
C THR A 145 -17.19 -13.10 -1.15
N SER A 146 -17.15 -12.52 0.05
CA SER A 146 -16.67 -11.16 0.27
C SER A 146 -15.57 -11.17 1.33
N PHE A 147 -14.34 -10.95 0.87
CA PHE A 147 -13.15 -10.79 1.71
C PHE A 147 -13.36 -9.65 2.71
N LEU A 148 -13.47 -9.99 3.99
CA LEU A 148 -13.45 -9.06 5.12
C LEU A 148 -12.07 -8.41 5.20
N LYS A 149 -11.99 -7.16 4.74
CA LYS A 149 -10.88 -6.25 4.97
C LYS A 149 -10.90 -5.84 6.45
N GLN A 150 -9.98 -6.38 7.24
CA GLN A 150 -9.77 -5.95 8.62
C GLN A 150 -9.33 -4.48 8.68
N ASN A 151 -9.92 -3.80 9.66
CA ASN A 151 -9.94 -2.38 9.93
C ASN A 151 -8.58 -1.89 10.48
N ILE A 152 -7.85 -1.08 9.70
CA ILE A 152 -6.79 -0.23 10.25
C ILE A 152 -7.49 0.99 10.86
N LYS A 153 -7.55 1.04 12.19
CA LYS A 153 -7.94 2.24 12.93
C LYS A 153 -6.92 3.35 12.67
N ASN A 154 -7.15 4.14 11.62
CA ASN A 154 -6.79 5.54 11.63
C ASN A 154 -7.99 6.28 12.22
N ASN A 155 -7.80 6.96 13.35
CA ASN A 155 -8.81 7.84 13.94
C ASN A 155 -9.16 8.96 12.95
N LYS A 156 -10.14 8.71 12.09
CA LYS A 156 -11.03 9.72 11.52
C LYS A 156 -12.41 9.12 11.68
N ARG A 157 -13.21 9.71 12.57
CA ARG A 157 -14.63 9.37 12.75
C ARG A 157 -15.29 9.48 11.37
N LYS A 158 -15.44 8.38 10.64
CA LYS A 158 -16.36 8.32 9.50
C LYS A 158 -17.70 7.99 10.10
N ALA A 159 -18.59 8.98 10.12
CA ALA A 159 -20.00 8.75 10.36
C ALA A 159 -20.45 7.63 9.39
N VAL A 160 -21.26 6.70 9.91
CA VAL A 160 -21.94 5.70 9.10
C VAL A 160 -22.99 6.47 8.28
N VAL A 161 -22.56 6.99 7.14
CA VAL A 161 -23.44 7.53 6.13
C VAL A 161 -24.02 6.32 5.42
N ASP A 162 -25.30 6.08 5.63
CA ASP A 162 -26.08 5.08 4.92
C ASP A 162 -25.80 5.18 3.40
N ASN A 163 -25.63 4.06 2.69
CA ASN A 163 -25.24 4.07 1.27
C ASN A 163 -26.28 4.79 0.39
N SER A 164 -27.54 4.85 0.85
CA SER A 164 -28.60 5.68 0.28
C SER A 164 -28.29 7.19 0.42
N LEU A 165 -27.91 7.63 1.63
CA LEU A 165 -27.49 8.99 1.92
C LEU A 165 -26.18 9.36 1.19
N ALA A 166 -25.24 8.43 1.08
CA ALA A 166 -23.98 8.64 0.35
C ALA A 166 -24.21 8.94 -1.14
N LYS A 167 -25.22 8.32 -1.77
CA LYS A 167 -25.59 8.59 -3.16
C LYS A 167 -26.23 9.97 -3.33
N SER A 168 -27.02 10.42 -2.35
CA SER A 168 -27.58 11.78 -2.30
C SER A 168 -26.50 12.84 -2.02
N LEU A 169 -25.51 12.55 -1.16
CA LEU A 169 -24.39 13.45 -0.83
C LEU A 169 -23.35 13.58 -1.95
N ASN A 170 -23.31 12.62 -2.88
CA ASN A 170 -22.46 12.65 -4.06
C ASN A 170 -22.97 13.59 -5.16
N GLN A 171 -24.08 14.29 -4.96
CA GLN A 171 -24.61 15.25 -5.92
C GLN A 171 -23.75 16.53 -5.96
N ALA A 172 -23.66 17.16 -7.14
CA ALA A 172 -22.97 18.43 -7.35
C ALA A 172 -23.46 19.58 -6.44
N ASN A 173 -24.59 19.39 -5.75
CA ASN A 173 -25.14 20.29 -4.74
C ASN A 173 -24.25 20.46 -3.49
N PHE A 174 -23.29 19.54 -3.24
CA PHE A 174 -22.38 19.57 -2.07
C PHE A 174 -20.95 19.99 -2.42
N VAL A 175 -20.78 20.84 -3.44
CA VAL A 175 -19.49 21.45 -3.77
C VAL A 175 -19.12 22.53 -2.74
N ALA A 176 -17.83 22.64 -2.40
CA ALA A 176 -17.37 23.57 -1.39
C ALA A 176 -17.53 25.03 -1.84
N HIS A 177 -17.86 25.92 -0.90
CA HIS A 177 -18.15 27.35 -1.13
C HIS A 177 -17.03 28.14 -1.86
N TRP A 178 -15.79 27.67 -1.82
CA TRP A 178 -14.66 28.31 -2.48
C TRP A 178 -14.55 27.99 -3.98
N VAL A 179 -15.36 27.04 -4.47
CA VAL A 179 -15.52 26.80 -5.91
C VAL A 179 -16.65 27.70 -6.42
N PRO A 180 -16.41 28.51 -7.46
CA PRO A 180 -17.44 29.38 -8.03
C PRO A 180 -18.61 28.58 -8.61
N GLY A 181 -19.83 29.02 -8.29
CA GLY A 181 -21.07 28.37 -8.72
C GLY A 181 -21.17 28.15 -10.24
N VAL A 182 -20.73 29.14 -11.02
CA VAL A 182 -20.72 29.06 -12.49
C VAL A 182 -19.86 27.89 -12.98
N PHE A 183 -18.69 27.70 -12.37
CA PHE A 183 -17.79 26.61 -12.72
C PHE A 183 -18.32 25.26 -12.21
N SER A 184 -18.82 25.19 -10.97
CA SER A 184 -19.37 23.95 -10.43
C SER A 184 -20.58 23.45 -11.23
N ASN A 185 -21.44 24.35 -11.68
CA ASN A 185 -22.60 23.99 -12.51
C ASN A 185 -22.17 23.40 -13.85
N LEU A 186 -21.15 24.00 -14.49
CA LEU A 186 -20.60 23.49 -15.74
C LEU A 186 -19.99 22.10 -15.56
N VAL A 187 -19.10 21.91 -14.58
CA VAL A 187 -18.44 20.61 -14.37
C VAL A 187 -19.42 19.56 -13.85
N GLY A 188 -20.39 19.97 -13.04
CA GLY A 188 -21.46 19.13 -12.50
C GLY A 188 -22.34 18.49 -13.56
N SER A 189 -22.44 19.09 -14.76
CA SER A 189 -23.13 18.47 -15.91
C SER A 189 -22.39 17.26 -16.50
N PHE A 190 -21.10 17.07 -16.17
CA PHE A 190 -20.28 15.95 -16.65
C PHE A 190 -19.84 15.01 -15.52
N TYR A 191 -19.70 15.54 -14.30
CA TYR A 191 -19.20 14.80 -13.15
C TYR A 191 -20.13 15.00 -11.95
N GLU A 192 -20.75 13.92 -11.49
CA GLU A 192 -21.67 13.97 -10.36
C GLU A 192 -20.94 14.29 -9.05
N LYS A 193 -19.76 13.69 -8.83
CA LYS A 193 -19.03 13.76 -7.57
C LYS A 193 -18.45 15.16 -7.30
N ALA A 194 -18.88 15.78 -6.20
CA ALA A 194 -18.36 17.05 -5.70
C ALA A 194 -16.82 17.06 -5.55
N GLU A 195 -16.23 15.95 -5.09
CA GLU A 195 -14.77 15.80 -4.98
C GLU A 195 -14.08 16.02 -6.33
N THR A 196 -14.65 15.50 -7.43
CA THR A 196 -14.08 15.64 -8.77
C THR A 196 -14.15 17.08 -9.27
N ILE A 197 -15.28 17.75 -9.03
CA ILE A 197 -15.46 19.18 -9.35
C ILE A 197 -14.42 20.04 -8.61
N GLN A 198 -14.19 19.75 -7.32
CA GLN A 198 -13.22 20.44 -6.50
C GLN A 198 -11.78 20.23 -6.99
N GLU A 199 -11.41 19.01 -7.42
CA GLU A 199 -10.08 18.75 -7.97
C GLU A 199 -9.81 19.54 -9.26
N PHE A 200 -10.80 19.66 -10.15
CA PHE A 200 -10.67 20.53 -11.32
C PHE A 200 -10.42 22.00 -10.93
N TRP A 201 -11.13 22.53 -9.92
CA TRP A 201 -10.88 23.89 -9.46
C TRP A 201 -9.48 24.07 -8.83
N LYS A 202 -9.01 23.08 -8.07
CA LYS A 202 -7.65 23.11 -7.49
C LYS A 202 -6.57 23.19 -8.57
N VAL A 203 -6.75 22.52 -9.70
CA VAL A 203 -5.82 22.61 -10.83
C VAL A 203 -5.73 24.05 -11.36
N ILE A 204 -6.86 24.74 -11.51
CA ILE A 204 -6.89 26.16 -11.93
C ILE A 204 -6.14 27.02 -10.92
N LYS A 205 -6.38 26.83 -9.61
CA LYS A 205 -5.67 27.55 -8.55
C LYS A 205 -4.16 27.29 -8.56
N GLN A 206 -3.74 26.07 -8.88
CA GLN A 206 -2.32 25.71 -8.99
C GLN A 206 -1.65 26.35 -10.22
N CYS A 207 -2.39 26.53 -11.31
CA CYS A 207 -1.95 27.26 -12.48
C CYS A 207 -1.86 28.78 -12.22
N ASN A 208 -2.65 29.33 -11.27
CA ASN A 208 -2.55 30.72 -10.85
C ASN A 208 -1.36 30.99 -9.91
N ARG A 209 -0.15 30.89 -10.46
CA ARG A 209 1.12 31.10 -9.75
C ARG A 209 1.38 32.57 -9.46
N VAL A 210 2.24 32.83 -8.49
CA VAL A 210 2.79 34.17 -8.25
C VAL A 210 3.76 34.49 -9.38
N VAL A 211 3.54 35.63 -10.04
CA VAL A 211 4.37 36.13 -11.15
C VAL A 211 5.37 37.18 -10.65
N ASP A 212 5.00 37.94 -9.62
CA ASP A 212 5.89 38.88 -8.94
C ASP A 212 5.78 38.70 -7.42
N TYR A 213 6.90 38.33 -6.80
CA TYR A 213 6.99 38.05 -5.37
C TYR A 213 7.04 39.32 -4.52
N SER A 214 7.45 40.46 -5.09
CA SER A 214 7.51 41.74 -4.36
C SER A 214 6.13 42.34 -4.14
N THR A 215 5.25 42.23 -5.14
CA THR A 215 3.87 42.73 -5.11
C THR A 215 2.82 41.64 -4.82
N ASN A 216 3.27 40.38 -4.67
CA ASN A 216 2.43 39.18 -4.59
C ASN A 216 1.41 39.08 -5.75
N LYS A 217 1.77 39.62 -6.92
CA LYS A 217 0.93 39.62 -8.11
C LYS A 217 0.85 38.20 -8.67
N ARG A 218 -0.38 37.75 -8.91
CA ARG A 218 -0.65 36.43 -9.50
C ARG A 218 -0.88 36.52 -11.00
N ALA A 219 -0.76 35.37 -11.67
CA ALA A 219 -0.96 35.26 -13.12
C ALA A 219 -2.38 35.67 -13.55
N PHE A 220 -3.37 35.39 -12.70
CA PHE A 220 -4.78 35.67 -12.94
C PHE A 220 -5.40 36.42 -11.76
N THR A 221 -6.27 37.37 -12.09
CA THR A 221 -7.26 37.91 -11.15
C THR A 221 -8.36 36.88 -10.89
N ARG A 222 -9.14 37.06 -9.81
CA ARG A 222 -10.24 36.14 -9.44
C ARG A 222 -11.30 36.01 -10.54
N GLY A 223 -11.56 37.08 -11.30
CA GLY A 223 -12.47 37.04 -12.46
C GLY A 223 -11.90 36.20 -13.61
N GLN A 224 -10.62 36.43 -13.94
CA GLN A 224 -9.91 35.67 -14.97
C GLN A 224 -9.79 34.18 -14.64
N GLU A 225 -9.63 33.82 -13.35
CA GLU A 225 -9.62 32.40 -12.93
C GLU A 225 -10.90 31.67 -13.37
N ILE A 226 -12.06 32.32 -13.22
CA ILE A 226 -13.36 31.74 -13.57
C ILE A 226 -13.48 31.60 -15.08
N GLU A 227 -13.11 32.64 -15.82
CA GLU A 227 -13.19 32.66 -17.28
C GLU A 227 -12.26 31.62 -17.92
N ILE A 228 -10.99 31.61 -17.51
CA ILE A 228 -9.98 30.65 -17.98
C ILE A 228 -10.37 29.24 -17.59
N GLY A 229 -10.84 29.03 -16.36
CA GLY A 229 -11.31 27.74 -15.90
C GLY A 229 -12.46 27.20 -16.76
N THR A 230 -13.46 28.05 -17.02
CA THR A 230 -14.63 27.71 -17.84
C THR A 230 -14.23 27.37 -19.28
N LYS A 231 -13.36 28.18 -19.88
CA LYS A 231 -12.87 27.98 -21.26
C LYS A 231 -12.02 26.71 -21.37
N ALA A 232 -11.07 26.52 -20.45
CA ALA A 232 -10.22 25.34 -20.40
C ALA A 232 -11.04 24.05 -20.20
N PHE A 233 -12.10 24.10 -19.40
CA PHE A 233 -12.93 22.93 -19.15
C PHE A 233 -13.76 22.55 -20.39
N LYS A 234 -14.29 23.55 -21.13
CA LYS A 234 -14.93 23.30 -22.43
C LYS A 234 -13.97 22.64 -23.42
N GLU A 235 -12.74 23.14 -23.53
CA GLU A 235 -11.70 22.54 -24.37
C GLU A 235 -11.37 21.11 -23.92
N PHE A 236 -11.24 20.88 -22.62
CA PHE A 236 -11.04 19.56 -22.04
C PHE A 236 -12.15 18.57 -22.46
N VAL A 237 -13.41 18.96 -22.29
CA VAL A 237 -14.57 18.15 -22.69
C VAL A 237 -14.55 17.86 -24.19
N MET A 238 -14.19 18.84 -25.04
CA MET A 238 -14.03 18.60 -26.48
C MET A 238 -12.99 17.51 -26.75
N LYS A 239 -11.85 17.53 -26.05
CA LYS A 239 -10.79 16.50 -26.20
C LYS A 239 -11.23 15.13 -25.70
N VAL A 240 -12.00 15.07 -24.61
CA VAL A 240 -12.64 13.83 -24.14
C VAL A 240 -13.60 13.27 -25.19
N LYS A 241 -14.47 14.12 -25.76
CA LYS A 241 -15.42 13.71 -26.82
C LYS A 241 -14.71 13.18 -28.07
N SER A 242 -13.58 13.78 -28.45
CA SER A 242 -12.74 13.29 -29.55
C SER A 242 -11.87 12.07 -29.18
N ARG A 243 -12.10 11.44 -28.02
CA ARG A 243 -11.39 10.23 -27.53
C ARG A 243 -9.87 10.39 -27.49
N VAL A 244 -9.36 11.58 -27.18
CA VAL A 244 -7.92 11.82 -27.06
C VAL A 244 -7.35 11.02 -25.87
N ASN A 245 -6.24 10.33 -26.10
CA ASN A 245 -5.59 9.54 -25.06
C ASN A 245 -4.87 10.43 -24.03
N MET A 246 -5.40 10.48 -22.81
CA MET A 246 -4.86 11.27 -21.70
C MET A 246 -3.88 10.43 -20.85
N ARG A 247 -2.67 10.20 -21.38
CA ARG A 247 -1.65 9.28 -20.79
C ARG A 247 -1.33 9.51 -19.31
N LYS A 248 -1.36 10.77 -18.84
CA LYS A 248 -1.05 11.16 -17.44
C LYS A 248 -2.29 11.37 -16.57
N GLY A 249 -3.48 11.02 -17.07
CA GLY A 249 -4.77 11.21 -16.41
C GLY A 249 -5.46 12.55 -16.73
N GLN A 250 -6.75 12.63 -16.41
CA GLN A 250 -7.61 13.76 -16.78
C GLN A 250 -7.16 15.11 -16.19
N PHE A 251 -6.75 15.13 -14.91
CA PHE A 251 -6.33 16.36 -14.24
C PHE A 251 -5.00 16.89 -14.75
N ALA A 252 -4.05 15.99 -15.08
CA ALA A 252 -2.77 16.38 -15.68
C ALA A 252 -2.96 16.95 -17.10
N TYR A 253 -3.87 16.33 -17.87
CA TYR A 253 -4.22 16.86 -19.20
C TYR A 253 -4.90 18.23 -19.10
N PHE A 254 -5.87 18.37 -18.20
CA PHE A 254 -6.53 19.63 -17.91
C PHE A 254 -5.57 20.73 -17.45
N ASN A 255 -4.61 20.41 -16.57
CA ASN A 255 -3.54 21.32 -16.16
C ASN A 255 -2.76 21.86 -17.37
N GLY A 256 -2.44 21.00 -18.34
CA GLY A 256 -1.81 21.40 -19.60
C GLY A 256 -2.63 22.42 -20.39
N ILE A 257 -3.95 22.23 -20.46
CA ILE A 257 -4.86 23.17 -21.13
C ILE A 257 -4.88 24.52 -20.41
N VAL A 258 -5.03 24.51 -19.08
CA VAL A 258 -5.08 25.75 -18.27
C VAL A 258 -3.77 26.53 -18.40
N ASN A 259 -2.60 25.86 -18.35
CA ASN A 259 -1.32 26.53 -18.55
C ASN A 259 -1.18 27.13 -19.96
N LYS A 260 -1.73 26.48 -21.00
CA LYS A 260 -1.70 27.03 -22.36
C LYS A 260 -2.49 28.34 -22.46
N GLN A 261 -3.63 28.43 -21.78
CA GLN A 261 -4.42 29.66 -21.70
C GLN A 261 -3.69 30.78 -20.94
N ASN A 262 -2.80 30.44 -19.99
CA ASN A 262 -1.96 31.40 -19.26
C ASN A 262 -1.05 32.20 -20.20
N HIS A 263 -0.33 31.50 -21.09
CA HIS A 263 0.57 32.12 -22.07
C HIS A 263 -0.19 33.03 -23.04
N SER A 264 -1.35 32.59 -23.53
CA SER A 264 -2.19 33.39 -24.41
C SER A 264 -2.78 34.65 -23.76
N SER A 265 -3.05 34.63 -22.44
CA SER A 265 -3.57 35.81 -21.72
C SER A 265 -2.50 36.83 -21.32
N LEU A 266 -1.22 36.42 -21.32
CA LEU A 266 -0.08 37.27 -20.96
C LEU A 266 0.57 37.95 -22.18
N GLY A 267 0.09 37.69 -23.41
CA GLY A 267 0.63 38.33 -24.62
C GLY A 267 2.07 37.93 -24.94
N ILE A 268 2.46 36.68 -24.62
CA ILE A 268 3.76 36.09 -24.98
C ILE A 268 3.52 34.81 -25.79
#